data_AF-A0A7Y3LNX4-F1
#
_entry.id   AF-A0A7Y3LNX4-F1
#
_cell.length_a   1.000
_cell.length_b   1.000
_cell.length_c   1.000
_cell.angle_alpha   90.00
_cell.angle_beta   90.00
_cell.angle_gamma   90.00
#
_symmetry.space_group_name_H-M   'P 1'
#
loop_
_entity.id
_entity.type
_entity.pdbx_description
1 polymer ?
#
loop_
_entity_poly.entity_id
_entity_poly.type
_entity_poly.pdbx_seq_one_letter_code
_entity_poly.pdbx_strand_id
1 'polypeptide(L)'
;MSKTDLRIRPAFHCKRERIEAHVIICMLSLCLLRMLGEKANLLGMTLGGALDEIKSAKSAIVQLGHREFRIPPADTTTFRQLIKSLDLVT
;
A
#
# COMPACT_ATOMS: atom_id res chain seq x y z
N MET A 1 -0.87 41.81 -9.31
CA MET A 1 -0.07 40.70 -8.78
C MET A 1 1.12 40.47 -9.70
N SER A 2 2.35 40.48 -9.17
CA SER A 2 3.59 40.37 -9.95
C SER A 2 4.11 38.94 -9.97
N LYS A 3 4.80 38.52 -11.04
CA LYS A 3 5.47 37.21 -11.18
C LYS A 3 6.54 36.96 -10.09
N THR A 4 6.96 38.01 -9.39
CA THR A 4 7.90 37.98 -8.25
C THR A 4 7.25 37.70 -6.90
N ASP A 5 5.92 37.56 -6.83
CA ASP A 5 5.23 37.28 -5.57
C ASP A 5 5.45 35.82 -5.15
N LEU A 6 6.49 35.61 -4.33
CA LEU A 6 6.95 34.31 -3.87
C LEU A 6 5.87 33.56 -3.07
N ARG A 7 4.94 34.31 -2.47
CA ARG A 7 3.84 33.80 -1.64
C ARG A 7 2.79 33.01 -2.43
N ILE A 8 2.68 33.22 -3.75
CA ILE A 8 1.76 32.48 -4.63
C ILE A 8 2.30 31.08 -5.02
N ARG A 9 3.59 30.81 -4.81
CA ARG A 9 4.18 29.54 -5.26
C ARG A 9 3.73 28.39 -4.35
N PRO A 10 3.33 27.23 -4.91
CA PRO A 10 2.81 26.08 -4.15
C PRO A 10 3.73 25.61 -3.03
N ALA A 11 5.05 25.73 -3.19
CA ALA A 11 6.05 25.39 -2.18
C ALA A 11 5.90 26.19 -0.87
N PHE A 12 5.40 27.44 -0.93
CA PHE A 12 5.21 28.32 0.24
C PHE A 12 3.82 28.19 0.87
N HIS A 13 2.91 27.42 0.25
CA HIS A 13 1.60 27.05 0.81
C HIS A 13 1.60 25.68 1.50
N CYS A 14 2.75 25.00 1.53
CA CYS A 14 2.93 23.77 2.28
C CYS A 14 2.93 24.08 3.78
N LYS A 15 1.75 23.92 4.41
CA LYS A 15 1.62 23.84 5.86
C LYS A 15 2.63 22.83 6.42
N ARG A 16 3.36 23.18 7.48
CA ARG A 16 4.42 22.32 8.07
C ARG A 16 3.88 20.93 8.39
N GLU A 17 2.64 20.87 8.86
CA GLU A 17 1.90 19.66 9.18
C GLU A 17 1.74 18.73 7.96
N ARG A 18 1.56 19.28 6.74
CA ARG A 18 1.46 18.48 5.52
C ARG A 18 2.80 17.85 5.13
N ILE A 19 3.89 18.58 5.34
CA ILE A 19 5.24 18.07 5.07
C ILE A 19 5.57 16.94 6.04
N GLU A 20 5.31 17.15 7.33
CA GLU A 20 5.52 16.14 8.37
C GLU A 20 4.68 14.88 8.10
N ALA A 21 3.40 15.05 7.79
CA ALA A 21 2.53 13.93 7.43
C ALA A 21 3.04 13.15 6.20
N HIS A 22 3.52 13.85 5.16
CA HIS A 22 4.06 13.21 3.97
C HIS A 22 5.31 12.39 4.30
N VAL A 23 6.25 12.94 5.07
CA VAL A 23 7.48 12.23 5.48
C VAL A 23 7.13 11.00 6.31
N ILE A 24 6.18 11.10 7.24
CA ILE A 24 5.70 9.96 8.03
C ILE A 24 5.13 8.87 7.12
N ILE A 25 4.27 9.22 6.16
CA ILE A 25 3.69 8.25 5.22
C ILE A 25 4.79 7.57 4.39
N CYS A 26 5.79 8.32 3.92
CA CYS A 26 6.91 7.75 3.19
C CYS A 26 7.73 6.77 4.04
N MET A 27 8.06 7.14 5.27
CA MET A 27 8.82 6.28 6.19
C MET A 27 8.03 5.04 6.58
N LEU A 28 6.73 5.18 6.84
CA LEU A 28 5.83 4.05 7.12
C LEU A 28 5.75 3.10 5.92
N SER A 29 5.58 3.64 4.72
CA SER A 29 5.53 2.85 3.48
C SER A 29 6.83 2.08 3.27
N LEU A 30 7.98 2.71 3.53
CA LEU A 30 9.28 2.06 3.45
C LEU A 30 9.44 0.96 4.51
N CYS A 31 9.02 1.21 5.75
CA CYS A 31 9.05 0.24 6.84
C CYS A 31 8.23 -1.01 6.48
N LEU A 32 6.99 -0.82 6.02
CA LEU A 32 6.12 -1.90 5.57
C LEU A 32 6.74 -2.70 4.42
N LEU A 33 7.35 -2.02 3.45
CA LEU A 33 8.00 -2.68 2.32
C LEU A 33 9.21 -3.53 2.76
N ARG A 34 9.99 -3.05 3.73
CA ARG A 34 11.13 -3.79 4.30
C ARG A 34 10.67 -5.03 5.06
N MET A 35 9.66 -4.88 5.92
CA MET A 35 9.08 -6.00 6.65
C MET A 35 8.53 -7.07 5.70
N LEU A 36 7.78 -6.66 4.67
CA LEU A 36 7.28 -7.58 3.65
C LEU A 36 8.44 -8.29 2.93
N GLY A 37 9.49 -7.56 2.56
CA GLY A 37 10.67 -8.12 1.92
C GLY A 37 11.38 -9.18 2.76
N GLU A 38 11.55 -8.92 4.06
CA GLU A 38 12.14 -9.89 5.00
C GLU A 38 11.29 -11.15 5.11
N LYS A 39 9.97 -11.02 5.28
CA LYS A 39 9.04 -12.15 5.38
C LYS A 39 8.94 -12.94 4.07
N ALA A 40 8.95 -12.26 2.93
CA ALA A 40 8.97 -12.89 1.61
C ALA A 40 10.27 -13.67 1.37
N ASN A 41 11.41 -13.13 1.79
CA ASN A 41 12.70 -13.80 1.67
C ASN A 41 12.75 -15.10 2.49
N LEU A 42 12.19 -15.12 3.70
CA LEU A 42 12.04 -16.35 4.50
C LEU A 42 11.22 -17.44 3.79
N LEU A 43 10.34 -17.06 2.87
CA LEU A 43 9.53 -17.96 2.04
C LEU A 43 10.17 -18.26 0.67
N GLY A 44 11.41 -17.79 0.43
CA GLY A 44 12.11 -17.96 -0.86
C GLY A 44 11.55 -17.10 -1.99
N MET A 45 10.77 -16.06 -1.68
CA MET A 45 10.15 -15.16 -2.66
C MET A 45 10.89 -13.82 -2.75
N THR A 46 10.86 -13.24 -3.95
CA THR A 46 11.27 -11.84 -4.13
C THR A 46 10.16 -10.90 -3.66
N LEU A 47 10.53 -9.68 -3.27
CA LEU A 47 9.56 -8.64 -2.89
C LEU A 47 8.54 -8.36 -4.02
N GLY A 48 8.99 -8.38 -5.28
CA GLY A 48 8.11 -8.22 -6.44
C GLY A 48 7.09 -9.35 -6.56
N GLY A 49 7.54 -10.61 -6.42
CA GLY A 49 6.65 -11.77 -6.44
C GLY A 49 5.63 -11.74 -5.30
N ALA A 50 6.06 -11.37 -4.09
CA ALA A 50 5.16 -11.19 -2.96
C ALA A 50 4.10 -10.10 -3.21
N LEU A 51 4.49 -8.97 -3.82
CA LEU A 51 3.54 -7.91 -4.17
C LEU A 51 2.54 -8.35 -5.24
N ASP A 52 2.97 -9.11 -6.24
CA ASP A 52 2.09 -9.61 -7.30
C ASP A 52 1.12 -10.67 -6.77
N GLU A 53 1.56 -11.50 -5.83
CA GLU A 53 0.70 -12.42 -5.09
C GLU A 53 -0.39 -11.65 -4.31
N ILE A 54 0.00 -10.63 -3.55
CA ILE A 54 -0.95 -9.78 -2.79
C ILE A 54 -1.92 -9.05 -3.73
N LYS A 55 -1.46 -8.57 -4.88
CA LYS A 55 -2.33 -7.93 -5.89
C LYS A 55 -3.34 -8.93 -6.46
N SER A 56 -2.94 -10.18 -6.64
CA SER A 56 -3.80 -11.23 -7.18
C SER A 56 -4.86 -11.69 -6.18
N ALA A 57 -4.56 -11.62 -4.88
CA ALA A 57 -5.50 -11.89 -3.80
C ALA A 57 -6.48 -10.75 -3.50
N LYS A 58 -6.64 -9.75 -4.38
CA LYS A 58 -7.60 -8.66 -4.17
C LYS A 58 -9.05 -9.15 -4.27
N SER A 59 -9.83 -8.88 -3.24
CA SER A 59 -11.30 -8.96 -3.30
C SER A 59 -11.88 -7.66 -3.83
N ALA A 60 -12.95 -7.74 -4.62
CA ALA A 60 -13.66 -6.56 -5.10
C ALA A 60 -15.15 -6.65 -4.77
N ILE A 61 -15.72 -5.52 -4.34
CA ILE A 61 -17.17 -5.34 -4.23
C ILE A 61 -17.59 -4.54 -5.45
N VAL A 62 -18.27 -5.19 -6.40
CA VAL A 62 -18.71 -4.60 -7.65
C VAL A 62 -20.21 -4.37 -7.58
N GLN A 63 -20.65 -3.12 -7.77
CA GLN A 63 -22.06 -2.81 -7.96
C GLN A 63 -22.38 -2.83 -9.45
N LEU A 64 -23.21 -3.79 -9.87
CA LEU A 64 -23.70 -3.89 -11.25
C LEU A 64 -25.21 -3.65 -11.23
N GLY A 65 -25.62 -2.41 -11.52
CA GLY A 65 -27.02 -1.97 -11.40
C GLY A 65 -27.49 -1.95 -9.94
N HIS A 66 -28.54 -2.70 -9.62
CA HIS A 66 -29.10 -2.83 -8.26
C HIS A 66 -28.59 -4.05 -7.47
N ARG A 67 -27.59 -4.78 -7.98
CA ARG A 67 -27.03 -5.96 -7.30
C ARG A 67 -25.57 -5.74 -6.92
N GLU A 68 -25.25 -6.03 -5.66
CA GLU A 68 -23.88 -6.07 -5.15
C GLU A 68 -23.31 -7.47 -5.40
N PHE A 69 -22.19 -7.54 -6.12
CA PHE A 69 -21.42 -8.76 -6.32
C PHE A 69 -20.12 -8.66 -5.53
N ARG A 70 -19.86 -9.65 -4.69
CA ARG A 70 -18.60 -9.79 -3.97
C ARG A 70 -17.75 -10.82 -4.68
N ILE A 71 -16.62 -10.37 -5.21
CA ILE A 71 -15.62 -11.22 -5.81
C ILE A 71 -14.67 -11.62 -4.67
N PRO A 72 -14.67 -12.89 -4.25
CA PRO A 72 -13.77 -13.34 -3.20
C PRO A 72 -12.31 -13.24 -3.68
N PRO A 73 -11.36 -13.05 -2.75
CA PRO A 73 -9.95 -13.03 -3.09
C PRO A 73 -9.50 -14.39 -3.61
N ALA A 74 -8.51 -14.42 -4.51
CA ALA A 74 -7.87 -15.66 -4.91
C ALA A 74 -7.13 -16.28 -3.70
N ASP A 75 -7.53 -17.50 -3.31
CA ASP A 75 -6.94 -18.23 -2.17
C ASP A 75 -5.79 -19.13 -2.65
N THR A 76 -4.71 -18.50 -3.09
CA THR A 76 -3.48 -19.23 -3.43
C THR A 76 -2.81 -19.76 -2.17
N THR A 77 -2.20 -20.94 -2.24
CA THR A 77 -1.41 -21.53 -1.15
C THR A 77 -0.27 -20.61 -0.70
N THR A 78 0.39 -19.96 -1.65
CA THR A 78 1.46 -18.97 -1.43
C THR A 78 0.96 -17.76 -0.64
N PHE A 79 -0.19 -17.19 -1.04
CA PHE A 79 -0.81 -16.08 -0.34
C PHE A 79 -1.12 -16.43 1.12
N ARG A 80 -1.66 -17.63 1.38
CA ARG A 80 -1.96 -18.09 2.75
C ARG A 80 -0.70 -18.22 3.61
N GLN A 81 0.39 -18.73 3.05
CA GLN A 81 1.68 -18.81 3.76
C GLN A 81 2.24 -17.42 4.08
N LEU A 82 2.06 -16.46 3.16
CA LEU A 82 2.51 -15.08 3.32
C LEU A 82 1.69 -14.33 4.37
N ILE A 83 0.36 -14.50 4.41
CA ILE A 83 -0.49 -13.94 5.47
C ILE A 83 -0.12 -14.53 6.84
N LYS A 84 0.18 -15.85 6.90
CA LYS A 84 0.62 -16.50 8.13
C LYS A 84 1.98 -15.98 8.61
N SER A 85 2.93 -15.71 7.71
CA SER A 85 4.24 -15.20 8.10
C SER A 85 4.21 -13.73 8.57
N LEU A 86 3.18 -12.98 8.17
CA LEU A 86 2.94 -11.61 8.60
C LEU A 86 2.21 -11.51 9.95
N ASP A 87 1.86 -12.63 10.60
CA ASP A 87 1.13 -12.66 11.88
C ASP A 87 -0.20 -11.85 11.86
N LEU A 88 -0.82 -11.70 10.68
CA LEU A 88 -2.03 -10.89 10.47
C LEU A 88 -3.34 -11.63 10.82
N VAL A 89 -3.26 -12.91 11.15
CA VAL A 89 -4.41 -13.74 11.56
C VAL A 89 -3.99 -14.55 12.79
N THR A 90 -4.51 -14.14 13.95
CA THR A 90 -4.51 -14.91 15.20
C THR A 90 -5.58 -15.97 15.18
#